data_AF-A0A7G1KFV7-F1
#
_entry.id   AF-A0A7G1KFV7-F1
#
_cell.length_a   1.000
_cell.length_b   1.000
_cell.length_c   1.000
_cell.angle_alpha   90.00
_cell.angle_beta   90.00
_cell.angle_gamma   90.00
#
_symmetry.space_group_name_H-M   'P 1'
#
loop_
_entity.id
_entity.type
_entity.pdbx_description
1 polymer ?
#
loop_
_entity_poly.entity_id
_entity_poly.type
_entity_poly.pdbx_seq_one_letter_code
_entity_poly.pdbx_strand_id
1 'polypeptide(L)' 'MSRNDFRPYRYQDEALRRTEDAIDAVVDIRSRRRCHYERAGMDAVTVAAHLWAETGHVPGWDLSGSDDDGGWAA' A
#
# COMPACT_ATOMS: atom_id res chain seq x y z
N MET A 1 45.47 9.18 12.76
CA MET A 1 44.41 8.35 13.38
C MET A 1 43.15 8.52 12.55
N SER A 2 42.87 7.56 11.65
CA SER A 2 41.67 7.59 10.81
C SER A 2 40.49 7.09 11.66
N ARG A 3 39.54 7.97 11.96
CA ARG A 3 38.23 7.60 12.51
C ARG A 3 37.14 8.27 11.70
N ASN A 4 37.20 8.06 10.39
CA ASN A 4 35.99 8.14 9.58
C ASN A 4 35.18 6.87 9.84
N ASP A 5 34.50 6.86 10.99
CA ASP A 5 33.47 5.90 11.36
C ASP A 5 32.23 6.21 10.51
N PHE A 6 32.35 6.01 9.19
CA PHE A 6 31.20 6.00 8.30
C PHE A 6 30.35 4.80 8.73
N ARG A 7 29.25 5.07 9.44
CA ARG A 7 28.22 4.08 9.79
C ARG A 7 27.10 4.16 8.75
N PRO A 8 27.23 3.50 7.59
CA PRO A 8 26.21 3.50 6.54
C PRO A 8 24.88 2.87 7.01
N TYR A 9 24.92 2.00 8.03
CA TYR A 9 23.75 1.28 8.55
C TYR A 9 22.67 2.21 9.12
N ARG A 10 23.04 3.26 9.85
CA ARG A 10 22.04 4.10 10.54
C ARG A 10 21.16 4.91 9.58
N TYR A 11 21.71 5.27 8.42
CA TYR A 11 20.98 6.00 7.39
C TYR A 11 19.99 5.10 6.63
N GLN A 12 20.34 3.82 6.48
CA GLN A 12 19.48 2.82 5.85
C GLN A 12 18.27 2.50 6.73
N ASP A 13 18.47 2.37 8.04
CA ASP A 13 17.36 2.13 8.98
C ASP A 13 16.33 3.27 8.99
N GLU A 14 16.78 4.52 8.97
CA GLU A 14 15.89 5.68 8.90
C GLU A 14 15.13 5.75 7.56
N ALA A 15 15.78 5.40 6.46
CA ALA A 15 15.14 5.33 5.15
C ALA A 15 14.07 4.23 5.10
N LEU A 16 14.37 3.04 5.63
CA LEU A 16 13.43 1.92 5.70
C LEU A 16 12.20 2.27 6.54
N ARG A 17 12.40 2.86 7.72
CA ARG A 17 11.29 3.30 8.57
C ARG A 17 10.42 4.34 7.88
N ARG A 18 11.05 5.30 7.17
CA ARG A 18 10.32 6.29 6.37
C ARG A 18 9.51 5.65 5.25
N THR A 19 10.01 4.59 4.64
CA THR A 19 9.26 3.84 3.62
C THR A 19 8.13 3.03 4.22
N GLU A 20 8.31 2.41 5.39
CA GLU A 20 7.25 1.71 6.12
C GLU A 20 6.13 2.68 6.52
N ASP A 21 6.46 3.82 7.12
CA ASP A 21 5.51 4.87 7.48
C ASP A 21 4.73 5.38 6.25
N ALA A 22 5.42 5.49 5.10
CA ALA A 22 4.78 5.90 3.85
C ALA A 22 3.81 4.83 3.32
N ILE A 23 4.16 3.55 3.41
CA ILE A 23 3.29 2.44 3.03
C ILE A 23 2.05 2.41 3.93
N ASP A 24 2.23 2.49 5.24
CA ASP A 24 1.12 2.51 6.21
C ASP A 24 0.16 3.67 5.98
N ALA A 25 0.69 4.87 5.71
CA ALA A 25 -0.12 6.04 5.38
C ALA A 25 -0.95 5.83 4.09
N VAL A 26 -0.38 5.19 3.07
CA VAL A 26 -1.10 4.86 1.82
C VAL A 26 -2.20 3.85 2.08
N VAL A 27 -1.94 2.81 2.89
CA VAL A 27 -2.92 1.79 3.27
C VAL A 27 -4.08 2.40 4.06
N ASP A 28 -3.81 3.28 5.03
CA ASP A 28 -4.83 3.96 5.82
C ASP A 28 -5.72 4.87 4.94
N ILE A 29 -5.12 5.71 4.10
CA ILE A 29 -5.87 6.58 3.18
C ILE A 29 -6.78 5.76 2.26
N ARG A 30 -6.26 4.67 1.69
CA ARG A 30 -7.04 3.78 0.80
C ARG A 30 -8.21 3.14 1.54
N SER A 31 -7.97 2.66 2.75
CA SER A 31 -8.99 2.02 3.59
C SER A 31 -10.12 3.00 3.93
N ARG A 32 -9.80 4.24 4.30
CA ARG A 32 -10.80 5.28 4.60
C ARG A 32 -11.66 5.63 3.38
N ARG A 33 -11.05 5.75 2.20
CA ARG A 33 -11.78 6.05 0.95
C ARG A 33 -12.70 4.91 0.53
N ARG A 34 -12.23 3.66 0.63
CA ARG A 34 -13.07 2.48 0.42
C ARG A 34 -14.30 2.48 1.31
N CYS A 35 -14.10 2.64 2.63
CA CYS A 35 -15.21 2.69 3.59
C CYS A 35 -16.19 3.83 3.30
N HIS A 36 -15.70 4.98 2.81
CA HIS A 36 -16.54 6.10 2.41
C HIS A 36 -17.44 5.73 1.22
N TYR A 37 -16.89 5.12 0.17
CA TYR A 37 -17.64 4.72 -1.02
C TYR A 37 -18.63 3.58 -0.76
N GLU A 38 -18.22 2.59 0.04
CA GLU A 38 -19.12 1.49 0.46
C GLU A 38 -20.29 2.04 1.27
N ARG A 39 -20.05 2.99 2.18
CA ARG A 39 -21.11 3.68 2.92
C ARG A 39 -22.03 4.50 2.01
N ALA A 40 -21.50 5.06 0.93
CA ALA A 40 -22.29 5.75 -0.09
C ALA A 40 -23.14 4.79 -0.95
N GLY A 41 -23.01 3.47 -0.74
CA GLY A 41 -23.77 2.45 -1.45
C GLY A 41 -23.22 2.12 -2.85
N MET A 42 -21.96 2.46 -3.12
CA MET A 42 -21.32 2.10 -4.39
C MET A 42 -21.11 0.59 -4.47
N ASP A 43 -21.32 0.02 -5.66
CA ASP A 43 -20.96 -1.36 -5.93
C ASP A 43 -19.43 -1.54 -5.96
N ALA A 44 -18.99 -2.78 -5.77
CA ALA A 44 -17.57 -3.10 -5.64
C ALA A 44 -16.73 -2.70 -6.88
N VAL A 45 -17.30 -2.74 -8.09
CA VAL A 45 -16.59 -2.37 -9.33
C VAL A 45 -16.39 -0.85 -9.37
N THR A 46 -17.43 -0.09 -9.02
CA THR A 46 -17.35 1.37 -8.92
C THR A 46 -16.34 1.82 -7.86
N VAL A 47 -16.32 1.16 -6.70
CA VAL A 47 -15.32 1.40 -5.64
C VAL A 47 -13.90 1.15 -6.17
N ALA A 48 -13.68 0.03 -6.86
CA ALA A 48 -12.37 -0.32 -7.42
C ALA A 48 -11.92 0.70 -8.49
N ALA A 49 -12.84 1.17 -9.34
CA ALA A 49 -12.55 2.19 -10.36
C ALA A 49 -12.15 3.53 -9.73
N HIS A 50 -12.85 3.97 -8.67
CA HIS A 50 -12.48 5.19 -7.95
C HIS A 50 -11.13 5.06 -7.24
N LEU A 51 -10.88 3.96 -6.54
CA LEU A 51 -9.60 3.72 -5.88
C LEU A 51 -8.44 3.67 -6.90
N TRP A 52 -8.65 3.07 -8.07
CA TRP A 52 -7.65 3.05 -9.14
C TRP A 52 -7.40 4.44 -9.72
N ALA A 53 -8.45 5.19 -10.05
CA ALA A 53 -8.31 6.54 -10.59
C ALA A 53 -7.54 7.48 -9.65
N GLU A 54 -7.71 7.30 -8.33
CA GLU A 54 -7.09 8.15 -7.33
C GLU A 54 -5.67 7.73 -6.92
N THR A 55 -5.36 6.44 -6.97
CA THR A 55 -4.09 5.90 -6.45
C THR A 55 -3.18 5.32 -7.54
N GLY A 56 -3.69 5.18 -8.76
CA GLY A 56 -3.01 4.49 -9.86
C GLY A 56 -2.88 2.97 -9.64
N HIS A 57 -3.41 2.42 -8.54
CA HIS A 57 -3.25 1.03 -8.15
C HIS A 57 -4.61 0.35 -7.98
N VAL A 58 -4.85 -0.76 -8.68
CA VAL A 58 -6.11 -1.51 -8.57
C VAL A 58 -6.02 -2.49 -7.40
N PRO A 59 -6.94 -2.46 -6.41
CA PRO A 59 -6.86 -3.37 -5.27
C PRO A 59 -7.16 -4.79 -5.72
N GLY A 60 -6.22 -5.72 -5.47
CA GLY A 60 -6.42 -7.15 -5.71
C GLY A 60 -6.23 -7.62 -7.15
N TRP A 61 -5.78 -6.76 -8.07
CA TRP A 61 -5.43 -7.16 -9.45
C TRP A 61 -3.92 -7.08 -9.69
N ASP A 62 -3.13 -7.65 -8.78
CA ASP A 62 -1.75 -7.97 -9.14
C ASP A 62 -1.77 -9.16 -10.11
N LEU A 63 -1.99 -8.86 -11.39
CA LEU A 63 -1.95 -9.84 -12.47
C LEU A 63 -0.53 -10.35 -12.74
N SER A 64 0.50 -9.79 -12.07
CA SER A 64 1.91 -10.15 -12.27
C SER A 64 2.39 -11.32 -11.39
N GLY A 65 1.60 -11.73 -10.40
CA GLY A 65 1.90 -12.83 -9.50
C GLY A 65 0.63 -13.60 -9.16
N SER A 66 0.06 -14.27 -10.17
CA SER A 66 -1.08 -15.17 -10.00
C SER A 66 -0.67 -16.42 -9.18
N ASP A 67 -0.38 -16.23 -7.89
CA ASP A 67 -0.54 -17.28 -6.90
C ASP A 67 -2.05 -17.39 -6.65
N ASP A 68 -2.63 -18.31 -7.41
CA ASP A 68 -3.99 -18.85 -7.31
C ASP A 68 -4.18 -19.59 -5.97
N ASP A 69 -3.94 -18.91 -4.85
CA ASP A 69 -4.29 -19.38 -3.53
C ASP A 69 -5.63 -18.76 -3.19
N GLY A 70 -6.71 -19.43 -3.62
CA GLY A 70 -8.13 -19.10 -3.41
C GLY A 70 -8.58 -18.96 -1.95
N GLY A 71 -7.94 -18.07 -1.18
CA GLY A 71 -8.18 -17.82 0.24
C GLY A 71 -9.06 -16.62 0.56
N TRP A 72 -9.59 -15.92 -0.45
CA TRP A 72 -10.54 -14.81 -0.24
C TRP A 72 -12.02 -15.22 -0.39
N ALA A 73 -12.29 -16.50 -0.66
CA ALA A 73 -13.63 -17.05 -0.83
C ALA A 73 -13.89 -18.34 -0.02
N ALA A 74 -13.23 -18.48 1.14
CA ALA A 74 -13.46 -19.56 2.10
C ALA A 74 -14.04 -19.02 3.41
#